data_AF-A0A9P7N3B3-F1
#
_entry.id   AF-A0A9P7N3B3-F1
#
_cell.length_a   1.000
_cell.length_b   1.000
_cell.length_c   1.000
_cell.angle_alpha   90.00
_cell.angle_beta   90.00
_cell.angle_gamma   90.00
#
_symmetry.space_group_name_H-M   'P 1'
#
loop_
_entity.id
_entity.type
_entity.pdbx_description
1 polymer ?
#
loop_
_entity_poly.entity_id
_entity_poly.type
_entity_poly.pdbx_seq_one_letter_code
_entity_poly.pdbx_strand_id
1 'polypeptide(L)'
;MHTHIHTAPTRPETAVSEAQSYANLARQNSYFDLLDPPPTSKDIILEHRALDSFHNILFSQTLFWEHFGVFPKRLTIVSHAFKGPRVRRHCDEMGWSAREVRFVGIDPPMDGPRGELESRGSDAQR
;
A
#
# COMPACT_ATOMS: atom_id res chain seq x y z
N MET A 1 -18.33 25.76 5.53
CA MET A 1 -17.73 25.51 4.21
C MET A 1 -17.40 24.03 4.14
N HIS A 2 -18.14 23.26 3.34
CA HIS A 2 -17.89 21.82 3.18
C HIS A 2 -16.76 21.65 2.17
N THR A 3 -15.55 21.42 2.67
CA THR A 3 -14.42 21.01 1.83
C THR A 3 -14.74 19.61 1.33
N HIS A 4 -15.11 19.46 0.06
CA HIS A 4 -15.16 18.16 -0.59
C HIS A 4 -13.73 17.62 -0.67
N ILE A 5 -13.32 16.87 0.36
CA ILE A 5 -12.10 16.06 0.29
C ILE A 5 -12.42 14.91 -0.64
N HIS A 6 -11.90 14.97 -1.87
CA HIS A 6 -11.89 13.82 -2.76
C HIS A 6 -11.02 12.74 -2.13
N THR A 7 -11.67 11.78 -1.47
CA THR A 7 -11.05 10.54 -1.01
C THR A 7 -10.84 9.62 -2.21
N ALA A 8 -9.89 8.69 -2.10
CA ALA A 8 -9.65 7.60 -3.04
C ALA A 8 -10.35 6.31 -2.54
N PRO A 9 -11.67 6.13 -2.79
CA PRO A 9 -12.33 4.86 -2.48
C PRO A 9 -12.00 3.81 -3.55
N THR A 10 -11.75 2.58 -3.12
CA THR A 10 -11.54 1.45 -4.04
C THR A 10 -12.82 1.04 -4.76
N ARG A 11 -13.99 1.39 -4.20
CA ARG A 11 -15.31 1.15 -4.80
C ARG A 11 -16.16 2.42 -4.80
N PRO A 12 -16.84 2.75 -5.91
CA PRO A 12 -17.69 3.94 -6.00
C PRO A 12 -18.89 3.90 -5.02
N GLU A 13 -19.24 2.71 -4.54
CA GLU A 13 -20.34 2.46 -3.59
C GLU A 13 -20.02 2.94 -2.17
N THR A 14 -18.76 3.27 -1.87
CA THR A 14 -18.33 3.68 -0.52
C THR A 14 -17.72 5.07 -0.54
N ALA A 15 -18.15 5.95 0.35
CA ALA A 15 -17.49 7.25 0.57
C ALA A 15 -16.18 7.14 1.39
N VAL A 16 -15.87 5.95 1.89
CA VAL A 16 -14.71 5.67 2.75
C VAL A 16 -13.48 5.41 1.88
N SER A 17 -12.35 6.06 2.20
CA SER A 17 -11.09 5.79 1.51
C SER A 17 -10.59 4.37 1.76
N GLU A 18 -9.73 3.86 0.88
CA GLU A 18 -9.09 2.56 1.07
C GLU A 18 -8.34 2.47 2.41
N ALA A 19 -7.55 3.49 2.75
CA ALA A 19 -6.80 3.54 4.01
C ALA A 19 -7.72 3.51 5.24
N GLN A 20 -8.83 4.25 5.22
CA GLN A 20 -9.78 4.24 6.33
C GLN A 20 -10.46 2.86 6.46
N SER A 21 -10.72 2.19 5.34
CA SER A 21 -11.29 0.84 5.34
C SER A 21 -10.36 -0.18 6.01
N TYR A 22 -9.06 -0.17 5.69
CA TYR A 22 -8.08 -1.02 6.37
C TYR A 22 -7.97 -0.70 7.86
N ALA A 23 -7.95 0.59 8.21
CA ALA A 23 -7.86 1.02 9.61
C ALA A 23 -9.09 0.60 10.42
N ASN A 24 -10.28 0.59 9.81
CA ASN A 24 -11.50 0.07 10.43
C ASN A 24 -11.42 -1.44 10.63
N LEU A 25 -11.01 -2.19 9.60
CA LEU A 25 -10.85 -3.64 9.69
C LEU A 25 -9.88 -4.04 10.81
N ALA A 26 -8.72 -3.38 10.89
CA ALA A 26 -7.72 -3.65 11.91
C ALA A 26 -8.23 -3.36 13.33
N ARG A 27 -8.99 -2.27 13.53
CA ARG A 27 -9.60 -1.95 14.83
C ARG A 27 -10.70 -2.93 15.22
N GLN A 28 -11.59 -3.28 14.28
CA GLN A 28 -12.72 -4.18 14.55
C GLN A 28 -12.27 -5.60 14.94
N ASN A 29 -11.08 -6.01 14.51
CA ASN A 29 -10.53 -7.33 14.78
C ASN A 29 -9.34 -7.30 15.76
N SER A 30 -9.11 -6.18 16.46
CA SER A 30 -8.01 -6.04 17.44
C SER A 30 -6.61 -6.39 16.88
N TYR A 31 -6.37 -6.16 15.58
CA TYR A 31 -5.08 -6.50 14.96
C TYR A 31 -3.92 -5.67 15.48
N PHE A 32 -4.17 -4.46 15.98
CA PHE A 32 -3.14 -3.64 16.61
C PHE A 32 -2.67 -4.21 17.95
N ASP A 33 -3.51 -4.98 18.63
CA ASP A 33 -3.20 -5.62 19.92
C ASP A 33 -2.26 -6.83 19.75
N LEU A 34 -1.98 -7.25 18.51
CA LEU A 34 -1.00 -8.29 18.19
C LEU A 34 0.45 -7.81 18.34
N LEU A 35 0.66 -6.50 18.47
CA LEU A 35 1.98 -5.89 18.64
C LEU A 35 2.23 -5.57 20.11
N ASP A 36 3.47 -5.74 20.56
CA ASP A 36 3.90 -5.41 21.92
C ASP A 36 5.09 -4.41 21.89
N PRO A 37 4.92 -3.15 22.32
CA PRO A 37 3.64 -2.55 22.76
C PRO A 37 2.68 -2.30 21.58
N PRO A 38 1.36 -2.19 21.84
CA PRO A 38 0.40 -1.80 20.82
C PRO A 38 0.70 -0.40 20.28
N PRO A 39 0.48 -0.15 18.98
CA PRO A 39 0.64 1.18 18.39
C PRO A 39 -0.40 2.15 18.94
N THR A 40 0.02 3.39 19.14
CA THR A 40 -0.86 4.48 19.55
C THR A 40 -1.47 5.18 18.33
N SER A 41 -2.38 6.14 18.56
CA SER A 41 -2.94 6.97 17.48
C SER A 41 -1.90 7.83 16.74
N LYS A 42 -0.70 8.02 17.31
CA LYS A 42 0.41 8.73 16.64
C LYS A 42 1.21 7.83 15.69
N ASP A 43 1.13 6.52 15.89
CA ASP A 43 1.88 5.55 15.09
C ASP A 43 1.13 5.14 13.82
N ILE A 44 -0.19 5.34 13.79
CA ILE A 44 -1.07 4.96 12.67
C ILE A 44 -1.64 6.21 12.00
N ILE A 45 -1.10 6.54 10.84
CA ILE A 45 -1.47 7.72 10.06
C ILE A 45 -2.06 7.26 8.72
N LEU A 46 -3.13 7.90 8.26
CA LEU A 46 -3.87 7.47 7.07
C LEU A 46 -3.68 8.45 5.91
N GLU A 47 -3.24 7.94 4.77
CA GLU A 47 -3.20 8.66 3.49
C GLU A 47 -4.48 8.34 2.70
N HIS A 48 -5.18 9.36 2.19
CA HIS A 48 -6.52 9.20 1.62
C HIS A 48 -6.63 9.58 0.14
N ARG A 49 -5.53 10.01 -0.49
CA ARG A 49 -5.54 10.65 -1.81
C ARG A 49 -4.85 9.81 -2.88
N ALA A 50 -4.03 8.82 -2.51
CA ALA A 50 -3.29 8.01 -3.46
C ALA A 50 -4.22 7.22 -4.38
N LEU A 51 -4.07 7.40 -5.70
CA LEU A 51 -4.88 6.73 -6.72
C LEU A 51 -4.14 5.59 -7.43
N ASP A 52 -2.83 5.49 -7.23
CA ASP A 52 -1.97 4.46 -7.84
C ASP A 52 -0.78 4.13 -6.93
N SER A 53 0.03 3.14 -7.31
CA SER A 53 1.18 2.70 -6.53
C SER A 53 2.30 3.73 -6.39
N PHE A 54 2.42 4.67 -7.34
CA PHE A 54 3.42 5.73 -7.26
C PHE A 54 3.01 6.75 -6.18
N HIS A 55 1.78 7.25 -6.25
CA HIS A 55 1.22 8.15 -5.26
C HIS A 55 1.17 7.55 -3.85
N ASN A 56 0.96 6.23 -3.72
CA ASN A 56 1.04 5.54 -2.43
C ASN A 56 2.41 5.78 -1.76
N ILE A 57 3.51 5.67 -2.50
CA ILE A 57 4.86 5.84 -1.94
C ILE A 57 5.18 7.32 -1.71
N LEU A 58 4.83 8.19 -2.68
CA LEU A 58 5.09 9.62 -2.57
C LEU A 58 4.35 10.23 -1.38
N PHE A 59 3.02 10.03 -1.31
CA PHE A 59 2.21 10.65 -0.28
C PHE A 59 2.45 10.06 1.11
N SER A 60 2.85 8.78 1.21
CA SER A 60 3.27 8.21 2.49
C SER A 60 4.53 8.91 3.03
N GLN A 61 5.49 9.26 2.17
CA GLN A 61 6.70 9.97 2.60
C GLN A 61 6.40 11.41 3.02
N THR A 62 5.59 12.14 2.24
CA THR A 62 5.22 13.52 2.60
C THR A 62 4.40 13.54 3.89
N LEU A 63 3.47 12.61 4.06
CA LEU A 63 2.67 12.46 5.28
C LEU A 63 3.54 12.12 6.49
N PHE A 64 4.55 11.27 6.32
CA PHE A 64 5.52 10.97 7.36
C PHE A 64 6.31 12.23 7.76
N TRP A 65 6.80 13.01 6.79
CA TRP A 65 7.50 14.25 7.07
C TRP A 65 6.62 15.29 7.76
N GLU A 66 5.37 15.46 7.32
CA GLU A 66 4.39 16.35 7.97
C GLU A 66 4.15 15.96 9.44
N HIS A 67 4.15 14.66 9.73
CA HIS A 67 3.88 14.15 11.08
C HIS A 67 5.10 14.17 12.01
N PHE A 68 6.29 13.82 11.50
CA PHE A 68 7.50 13.63 12.31
C PHE A 68 8.58 14.71 12.12
N GLY A 69 8.43 15.60 11.13
CA GLY A 69 9.39 16.66 10.80
C GLY A 69 10.69 16.18 10.14
N VAL A 70 10.80 14.88 9.85
CA VAL A 70 11.97 14.25 9.22
C VAL A 70 11.52 13.22 8.20
N PHE A 71 12.33 12.96 7.18
CA PHE A 71 12.05 11.87 6.23
C PHE A 71 12.36 10.50 6.84
N PRO A 72 11.63 9.45 6.44
CA PRO A 72 11.91 8.10 6.90
C PRO A 72 13.27 7.62 6.39
N LYS A 73 13.99 6.85 7.21
CA LYS A 73 15.28 6.23 6.82
C LYS A 73 15.13 4.82 6.25
N ARG A 74 13.96 4.21 6.44
CA ARG A 74 13.61 2.86 5.98
C ARG A 74 12.15 2.83 5.60
N LEU A 75 11.83 2.07 4.56
CA LEU A 75 10.48 1.90 4.06
C LEU A 75 10.14 0.40 4.00
N THR A 76 9.11 -0.02 4.74
CA THR A 76 8.56 -1.38 4.62
C THR A 76 7.19 -1.29 3.95
N ILE A 77 7.03 -1.97 2.82
CA ILE A 77 5.80 -1.97 2.03
C ILE A 77 5.18 -3.35 2.09
N VAL A 78 3.93 -3.42 2.55
CA VAL A 78 3.12 -4.65 2.57
C VAL A 78 2.07 -4.53 1.46
N SER A 79 2.05 -5.47 0.52
CA SER A 79 1.08 -5.47 -0.57
C SER A 79 0.94 -6.85 -1.20
N HIS A 80 0.10 -6.98 -2.24
CA HIS A 80 0.05 -8.20 -3.04
C HIS A 80 1.39 -8.50 -3.71
N ALA A 81 1.81 -9.77 -3.74
CA ALA A 81 3.17 -10.11 -4.16
C ALA A 81 3.39 -9.78 -5.65
N PHE A 82 2.37 -9.95 -6.49
CA PHE A 82 2.44 -9.61 -7.91
C PHE A 82 2.73 -8.12 -8.18
N LYS A 83 2.45 -7.21 -7.22
CA LYS A 83 2.75 -5.77 -7.35
C LYS A 83 4.22 -5.45 -7.11
N GLY A 84 4.99 -6.38 -6.56
CA GLY A 84 6.38 -6.19 -6.14
C GLY A 84 7.28 -5.53 -7.19
N PRO A 85 7.33 -6.00 -8.45
CA PRO A 85 8.18 -5.38 -9.48
C PRO A 85 7.84 -3.90 -9.73
N ARG A 86 6.55 -3.55 -9.78
CA ARG A 86 6.10 -2.17 -10.01
C ARG A 86 6.43 -1.26 -8.82
N VAL A 87 6.17 -1.75 -7.60
CA VAL A 87 6.44 -0.99 -6.37
C VAL A 87 7.94 -0.70 -6.21
N ARG A 88 8.80 -1.69 -6.47
CA ARG A 88 10.26 -1.51 -6.41
C ARG A 88 10.74 -0.46 -7.40
N ARG A 89 10.26 -0.50 -8.64
CA ARG A 89 10.56 0.54 -9.64
C ARG A 89 10.23 1.94 -9.13
N HIS A 90 9.05 2.14 -8.54
CA HIS A 90 8.68 3.46 -8.01
C HIS A 90 9.56 3.89 -6.82
N CYS A 91 10.02 2.95 -6.00
CA CYS A 91 10.98 3.26 -4.94
C CYS A 91 12.32 3.74 -5.54
N ASP A 92 12.82 3.05 -6.57
CA ASP A 92 14.04 3.42 -7.29
C ASP A 92 13.91 4.82 -7.93
N GLU A 93 12.77 5.10 -8.57
CA GLU A 93 12.43 6.42 -9.15
C GLU A 93 12.42 7.55 -8.12
N MET A 94 12.18 7.23 -6.85
CA MET A 94 12.19 8.18 -5.72
C MET A 94 13.52 8.21 -4.96
N GLY A 95 14.55 7.53 -5.47
CA GLY A 95 15.90 7.55 -4.89
C GLY A 95 16.09 6.65 -3.67
N TRP A 96 15.16 5.77 -3.37
CA TRP A 96 15.35 4.78 -2.32
C TRP A 96 16.36 3.71 -2.76
N SER A 97 17.29 3.35 -1.88
CA SER A 97 18.16 2.20 -2.14
C SER A 97 17.48 0.89 -1.75
N ALA A 98 17.91 -0.21 -2.38
CA ALA A 98 17.43 -1.56 -2.06
C ALA A 98 17.72 -2.00 -0.61
N ARG A 99 18.64 -1.33 0.10
CA ARG A 99 18.93 -1.61 1.52
C ARG A 99 17.97 -0.90 2.47
N GLU A 100 17.33 0.17 2.02
CA GLU A 100 16.39 0.96 2.81
C GLU A 100 14.94 0.50 2.63
N VAL A 101 14.66 -0.22 1.54
CA VAL A 101 13.31 -0.72 1.21
C VAL A 101 13.19 -2.21 1.47
N ARG A 102 12.15 -2.59 2.22
CA ARG A 102 11.70 -3.98 2.38
C ARG A 102 10.32 -4.14 1.80
N PHE A 103 10.15 -5.06 0.86
CA PHE A 103 8.83 -5.41 0.32
C PHE A 103 8.35 -6.76 0.88
N VAL A 104 7.14 -6.78 1.43
CA VAL A 104 6.45 -7.99 1.93
C VAL A 104 5.25 -8.25 1.02
N GLY A 105 5.38 -9.26 0.16
CA GLY A 105 4.31 -9.71 -0.73
C GLY A 105 3.40 -10.70 -0.03
N ILE A 106 2.09 -10.47 -0.07
CA ILE A 106 1.05 -11.34 0.48
C ILE A 106 0.05 -11.67 -0.61
N ASP A 107 -0.05 -12.93 -1.01
CA ASP A 107 -1.09 -13.38 -1.94
C ASP A 107 -2.15 -14.15 -1.13
N PRO A 108 -3.39 -13.63 -1.01
CA PRO A 108 -4.44 -14.36 -0.32
C PRO A 108 -4.79 -15.64 -1.12
N PRO A 109 -5.07 -16.77 -0.45
CA PRO A 109 -5.30 -18.05 -1.11
C PRO A 109 -6.52 -18.09 -2.05
N MET A 110 -7.39 -17.07 -1.99
CA MET A 110 -8.55 -16.93 -2.88
C MET A 110 -8.18 -16.49 -4.30
N ASP A 111 -6.99 -15.90 -4.49
CA ASP A 111 -6.41 -15.66 -5.79
C ASP A 111 -5.63 -16.93 -6.18
N GLY A 112 -6.28 -17.90 -6.82
CA GLY A 112 -5.59 -19.08 -7.36
C GLY A 112 -4.35 -18.70 -8.18
N PRO A 113 -3.41 -19.63 -8.44
CA PRO A 113 -2.13 -19.30 -9.07
C PRO A 113 -2.37 -18.54 -10.37
N ARG A 114 -2.03 -17.24 -10.37
CA ARG A 114 -2.23 -16.31 -11.50
C ARG A 114 -1.19 -16.54 -12.62
N GLY A 115 -0.56 -17.71 -12.63
CA GLY A 115 0.72 -17.99 -13.30
C GLY A 115 0.68 -19.05 -14.41
N GLU A 116 -0.48 -19.37 -14.98
CA GLU A 116 -0.56 -20.32 -16.12
C GLU A 116 -1.31 -19.79 -17.35
N LEU A 117 -1.86 -18.58 -17.34
CA LEU A 117 -2.61 -18.07 -18.50
C LEU A 117 -1.79 -17.31 -19.56
N GLU A 118 -0.50 -17.02 -19.31
CA GLU A 118 0.32 -16.24 -20.26
C GLU A 118 1.37 -17.08 -21.05
N SER A 119 1.44 -18.40 -20.88
CA SER A 119 2.41 -19.24 -21.63
C SER A 119 1.84 -20.07 -22.79
N ARG A 120 0.54 -19.97 -23.10
CA ARG A 120 -0.09 -20.72 -24.22
C ARG A 120 -0.41 -19.88 -25.45
N GLY A 121 0.39 -18.83 -25.70
CA GLY A 121 0.18 -17.86 -26.76
C GLY A 121 1.36 -17.66 -27.71
N SER A 122 2.15 -18.69 -28.02
CA SER A 122 3.10 -18.63 -29.13
C SER A 122 3.52 -20.04 -29.56
N ASP A 123 2.61 -20.80 -30.17
CA ASP A 123 2.96 -21.97 -31.00
C ASP A 123 1.75 -22.34 -31.87
N ALA A 124 1.41 -21.47 -32.81
CA ALA A 124 0.57 -21.80 -33.96
C ALA A 124 0.69 -20.72 -35.03
N GLN A 125 1.77 -20.74 -35.82
CA GLN A 125 1.67 -20.52 -37.26
C GLN A 125 2.91 -21.04 -37.97
N ARG A 126 2.70 -22.19 -38.63
CA ARG A 126 3.40 -22.58 -39.86
C ARG A 126 2.95 -21.68 -41.01
#